data_AF-A0A1G1HAL4-F1
#
_entry.id   AF-A0A1G1HAL4-F1
#
_cell.length_a   1.000
_cell.length_b   1.000
_cell.length_c   1.000
_cell.angle_alpha   90.00
_cell.angle_beta   90.00
_cell.angle_gamma   90.00
#
_symmetry.space_group_name_H-M   'P 1'
#
loop_
_entity.id
_entity.type
_entity.pdbx_description
1 polymer ?
#
loop_
_entity_poly.entity_id
_entity_poly.type
_entity_poly.pdbx_seq_one_letter_code
_entity_poly.pdbx_strand_id
1 'polypeptide(L)' 'MILTTSNSEIDVIRSYNLGANSYVTKPMSYGALIKIIGTIGKYWFQTVKLPPMKRGHEGQNE' A
#
# COMPACT_ATOMS: atom_id res chain seq x y z
N MET A 1 -1.47 2.51 1.00
CA MET A 1 -0.38 2.00 1.86
C MET A 1 0.87 2.82 1.59
N ILE A 2 1.67 3.11 2.63
CA ILE A 2 2.91 3.88 2.54
C ILE A 2 4.11 2.98 2.90
N LEU A 3 5.20 3.06 2.12
CA LEU A 3 6.52 2.48 2.44
C LEU A 3 7.55 3.61 2.39
N THR A 4 8.14 3.99 3.52
CA THR A 4 8.97 5.21 3.63
C THR A 4 10.10 5.04 4.63
N THR A 5 11.19 5.80 4.50
CA THR A 5 12.28 5.82 5.49
C THR A 5 11.92 6.56 6.77
N SER A 6 10.85 7.36 6.77
CA SER A 6 10.39 8.03 7.99
C SER A 6 9.86 7.02 9.01
N ASN A 7 10.25 7.21 10.26
CA ASN A 7 9.70 6.53 11.44
C ASN A 7 9.06 7.53 12.43
N SER A 8 8.84 8.77 11.98
CA SER A 8 8.23 9.83 12.79
C SER A 8 6.79 9.48 13.12
N GLU A 9 6.44 9.54 14.40
CA GLU A 9 5.09 9.27 14.88
C GLU A 9 4.06 10.23 14.27
N ILE A 10 4.45 11.48 14.02
CA ILE A 10 3.62 12.49 13.34
C ILE A 10 3.30 12.05 11.91
N ASP A 11 4.27 11.50 11.18
CA ASP A 11 4.05 11.04 9.80
C ASP A 11 3.15 9.81 9.76
N VAL A 12 3.27 8.92 10.75
CA VAL A 12 2.39 7.75 10.91
C VAL A 12 0.95 8.22 11.14
N ILE A 13 0.71 9.04 12.16
CA ILE A 13 -0.63 9.55 12.51
C ILE A 13 -1.24 10.31 11.33
N ARG A 14 -0.48 11.23 10.71
CA ARG A 14 -0.96 12.01 9.57
C ARG A 14 -1.36 11.12 8.40
N SER A 15 -0.58 10.09 8.11
CA SER A 15 -0.88 9.17 7.00
C SER A 15 -2.20 8.42 7.24
N TYR A 16 -2.43 7.93 8.47
CA TYR A 16 -3.69 7.28 8.81
C TYR A 16 -4.87 8.25 8.79
N ASN A 17 -4.70 9.49 9.27
CA ASN A 17 -5.73 10.53 9.18
C ASN A 17 -6.13 10.87 7.73
N LEU A 18 -5.21 10.69 6.77
CA LEU A 18 -5.45 10.88 5.33
C LEU A 18 -5.99 9.62 4.63
N GLY A 19 -6.35 8.57 5.38
CA GLY A 19 -6.96 7.35 4.82
C GLY A 19 -5.95 6.31 4.33
N ALA A 20 -4.69 6.37 4.77
CA ALA A 20 -3.75 5.29 4.47
C ALA A 20 -4.20 3.98 5.16
N ASN A 21 -4.36 2.90 4.39
CA ASN A 21 -4.69 1.59 4.96
C ASN A 21 -3.57 0.98 5.82
N SER A 22 -2.31 1.38 5.58
CA SER A 22 -1.13 0.83 6.27
C SER A 22 0.08 1.75 6.09
N TYR A 23 0.99 1.74 7.07
CA TYR A 23 2.27 2.45 7.06
C TYR A 23 3.42 1.48 7.39
N VAL A 24 4.45 1.46 6.55
CA VAL A 24 5.61 0.58 6.71
C VAL A 24 6.87 1.41 6.64
N THR A 25 7.69 1.36 7.70
CA THR A 25 9.03 1.95 7.66
C THR A 25 9.95 1.04 6.84
N LYS A 26 10.64 1.63 5.86
CA LYS A 26 11.60 0.95 4.99
C LYS A 26 12.71 0.36 5.86
N PRO A 27 12.93 -0.95 5.82
CA PRO A 27 14.03 -1.56 6.56
C PRO A 27 15.37 -1.14 5.97
N MET A 28 16.36 -0.96 6.85
CA MET A 28 17.72 -0.57 6.45
C MET A 28 18.48 -1.70 5.74
N SER A 29 18.17 -2.96 6.08
CA SER A 29 18.79 -4.13 5.45
C SER A 29 18.10 -4.49 4.15
N TYR A 30 18.90 -4.72 3.10
CA TYR A 30 18.41 -5.20 1.82
C TYR A 30 17.65 -6.53 1.95
N GLY A 31 18.16 -7.48 2.75
CA GLY A 31 17.48 -8.76 2.97
C GLY A 31 16.10 -8.59 3.64
N ALA A 32 16.01 -7.67 4.60
CA ALA A 32 14.72 -7.33 5.23
C ALA A 32 13.77 -6.62 4.25
N LEU A 33 14.32 -5.80 3.33
CA LEU A 33 13.53 -5.15 2.27
C LEU A 33 12.94 -6.18 1.29
N ILE A 34 13.73 -7.17 0.85
CA ILE A 34 13.21 -8.24 -0.02
C ILE A 34 12.11 -9.03 0.69
N LYS A 35 12.30 -9.34 1.98
CA LYS A 35 11.29 -10.04 2.77
C LYS A 35 9.99 -9.24 2.89
N ILE A 36 10.06 -7.95 3.23
CA ILE A 36 8.85 -7.12 3.41
C ILE A 36 8.13 -6.92 2.08
N ILE A 37 8.85 -6.73 0.96
CA ILE A 37 8.24 -6.61 -0.38
C ILE A 37 7.48 -7.89 -0.73
N GLY A 38 8.07 -9.06 -0.46
CA GLY A 38 7.40 -10.35 -0.65
C GLY A 38 6.11 -10.47 0.18
N THR A 39 6.14 -10.04 1.45
CA THR A 39 4.97 -10.01 2.32
C THR A 39 3.88 -9.06 1.80
N ILE A 40 4.27 -7.87 1.35
CA ILE A 40 3.36 -6.86 0.80
C ILE A 40 2.67 -7.39 -0.46
N GLY A 41 3.42 -8.03 -1.36
CA GLY A 41 2.85 -8.64 -2.56
C GLY A 41 1.82 -9.71 -2.23
N LYS A 42 2.12 -10.62 -1.29
CA LYS A 42 1.16 -11.63 -0.83
C LYS A 42 -0.09 -11.00 -0.23
N TYR A 43 0.07 -9.99 0.63
CA TYR A 43 -1.06 -9.28 1.23
C TYR A 43 -2.01 -8.71 0.17
N TRP A 44 -1.49 -7.94 -0.79
CA TRP A 44 -2.32 -7.26 -1.78
C TRP A 44 -2.92 -8.17 -2.85
N PHE A 45 -2.19 -9.18 -3.30
CA PHE A 45 -2.59 -10.00 -4.45
C PHE A 45 -3.16 -11.36 -4.09
N GLN A 46 -2.94 -11.85 -2.86
CA GLN A 46 -3.35 -13.19 -2.45
C GLN A 46 -4.22 -13.20 -1.20
N THR A 47 -4.15 -12.16 -0.36
CA THR A 47 -4.89 -12.11 0.91
C THR A 47 -6.11 -11.22 0.84
N VAL A 48 -5.97 -9.97 0.40
CA VAL A 48 -7.11 -9.03 0.39
C VAL A 48 -7.99 -9.22 -0.82
N LYS A 49 -9.30 -9.00 -0.64
CA LYS A 49 -10.25 -8.88 -1.75
C LYS A 49 -10.22 -7.45 -2.27
N LEU A 50 -9.61 -7.25 -3.43
CA LEU A 50 -9.58 -5.95 -4.09
C LEU A 50 -10.95 -5.58 -4.66
N PRO A 51 -11.30 -4.28 -4.71
CA PRO A 51 -12.50 -3.85 -5.42
C PRO A 51 -12.40 -4.25 -6.90
N PRO A 52 -13.54 -4.54 -7.56
CA PRO A 52 -13.52 -4.79 -8.98
C PRO A 52 -12.96 -3.56 -9.70
N MET A 53 -12.03 -3.79 -10.63
CA MET A 53 -11.48 -2.72 -11.45
C MET A 53 -12.62 -2.09 -12.25
N LYS A 54 -12.98 -0.84 -11.96
CA LYS A 54 -13.91 -0.10 -12.82
C LYS A 54 -13.19 0.11 -14.15
N ARG A 55 -13.58 -0.68 -15.16
CA ARG A 55 -13.30 -0.37 -16.56
C ARG A 55 -13.90 1.02 -16.79
N GLY A 56 -13.08 1.99 -17.20
CA GLY A 56 -13.54 3.35 -17.48
C GLY A 56 -14.77 3.31 -18.40
N HIS A 57 -15.68 4.25 -18.21
CA HIS A 57 -16.87 4.41 -19.04
C HIS A 57 -16.47 4.40 -20.53
N GLU A 58 -16.71 3.28 -21.22
CA GLU A 58 -16.98 3.32 -22.65
C GLU A 58 -18.34 4.01 -22.75
N GLY A 59 -18.29 5.33 -22.97
CA GLY A 59 -19.45 6.12 -23.34
C GLY A 59 -20.11 5.43 -24.53
N GLN A 60 -21.31 4.94 -24.27
CA GLN A 60 -22.25 4.47 -25.26
C GLN A 60 -22.53 5.64 -26.22
N ASN A 61 -22.26 5.43 -27.51
CA ASN A 61 -22.89 6.21 -28.57
C ASN A 61 -24.39 5.93 -28.50
N GLU A 62 -25.19 6.91 -28.08
CA GLU A 62 -26.58 7.13 -28.52
C GLU A 62 -26.87 8.63 -28.53
#